data_AF-A0A6N0HSI2-F1
#
_entry.id   AF-A0A6N0HSI2-F1
#
_cell.length_a   1.000
_cell.length_b   1.000
_cell.length_c   1.000
_cell.angle_alpha   90.00
_cell.angle_beta   90.00
_cell.angle_gamma   90.00
#
_symmetry.space_group_name_H-M   'P 1'
#
loop_
_entity.id
_entity.type
_entity.pdbx_description
1 polymer ?
#
loop_
_entity_poly.entity_id
_entity_poly.type
_entity_poly.pdbx_seq_one_letter_code
_entity_poly.pdbx_strand_id
1 'polypeptide(L)'
;MALVSERALKTLVEVEGESILNAAVERGKGIILALPHLGCWEMVGLYGADRMPMTSLYRPLRLGGLDQLVRSGRERNGATLVPTDASGIRSLYQALKRGELIAILPDQGARRWR
;
A
#
# COMPACT_ATOMS: atom_id res chain seq x y z
N MET A 1 -6.48 22.72 -5.53
CA MET A 1 -7.27 21.92 -4.57
C MET A 1 -6.34 20.84 -4.07
N ALA A 2 -5.78 21.00 -2.86
CA ALA A 2 -4.87 20.01 -2.27
C ALA A 2 -5.57 18.64 -2.23
N LEU A 3 -4.94 17.60 -2.78
CA LEU A 3 -5.47 16.23 -2.71
C LEU A 3 -5.69 15.87 -1.23
N VAL A 4 -6.68 15.05 -0.91
CA VAL A 4 -6.98 14.64 0.49
C VAL A 4 -5.75 14.02 1.17
N SER A 5 -4.89 13.37 0.39
CA SER A 5 -3.55 12.89 0.76
C SER A 5 -2.65 14.01 1.27
N GLU A 6 -2.60 15.16 0.61
CA GLU A 6 -1.76 16.29 1.05
C GLU A 6 -2.18 16.80 2.43
N ARG A 7 -3.48 16.77 2.75
CA ARG A 7 -3.97 17.13 4.10
C ARG A 7 -3.61 16.07 5.15
N ALA A 8 -3.73 14.79 4.80
CA ALA A 8 -3.37 13.70 5.71
C ALA A 8 -1.85 13.66 5.96
N LEU A 9 -1.04 13.82 4.92
CA LEU A 9 0.42 13.85 5.04
C LEU A 9 0.89 15.08 5.83
N LYS A 10 0.17 16.20 5.79
CA LYS A 10 0.44 17.37 6.65
C LYS A 10 0.27 17.11 8.15
N THR A 11 -0.40 16.02 8.55
CA THR A 11 -0.49 15.64 9.97
C THR A 11 0.67 14.74 10.42
N LEU A 12 1.57 14.35 9.52
CA LEU A 12 2.79 13.65 9.90
C LEU A 12 3.67 14.61 10.70
N VAL A 13 4.03 14.20 11.92
CA VAL A 13 4.90 14.97 12.81
C VAL A 13 6.35 14.57 12.58
N GLU A 14 6.61 13.26 12.46
CA GLU A 14 7.96 12.71 12.33
C GLU A 14 7.91 11.38 11.57
N VAL A 15 8.98 11.07 10.82
CA VAL A 15 9.20 9.79 10.16
C VAL A 15 10.59 9.29 10.51
N GLU A 16 10.65 8.27 11.37
CA GLU A 16 11.91 7.60 11.69
C GLU A 16 12.30 6.62 10.57
N GLY A 17 13.57 6.65 10.15
CA GLY A 17 14.11 5.71 9.16
C GLY A 17 13.80 6.04 7.69
N GLU A 18 13.37 7.27 7.36
CA GLU A 18 13.08 7.69 5.98
C GLU A 18 14.27 7.47 5.01
N SER A 19 15.50 7.65 5.50
CA SER A 19 16.71 7.41 4.71
C SER A 19 16.83 5.98 4.18
N ILE A 20 16.28 4.99 4.90
CA ILE A 20 16.25 3.59 4.48
C ILE A 20 15.32 3.43 3.28
N LEU A 21 14.16 4.09 3.31
CA LEU A 21 13.22 4.09 2.19
C LEU A 21 13.86 4.75 0.97
N ASN A 22 14.46 5.93 1.13
CA ASN A 22 15.11 6.66 0.04
C ASN A 22 16.23 5.85 -0.62
N ALA A 23 17.10 5.23 0.19
CA ALA A 23 18.16 4.36 -0.33
C ALA A 23 17.60 3.12 -1.06
N ALA A 24 16.44 2.59 -0.64
CA ALA A 24 15.77 1.49 -1.32
C ALA A 24 15.15 1.93 -2.66
N VAL A 25 14.60 3.15 -2.72
CA VAL A 25 14.11 3.76 -3.97
C VAL A 25 15.25 3.87 -4.99
N GLU A 26 16.39 4.41 -4.57
CA GLU A 26 17.57 4.61 -5.43
C GLU A 26 18.13 3.30 -5.99
N ARG A 27 18.01 2.20 -5.24
CA ARG A 27 18.45 0.87 -5.72
C ARG A 27 17.61 0.34 -6.87
N GLY A 28 16.36 0.80 -7.03
CA GLY A 28 15.48 0.43 -8.16
C GLY A 28 15.13 -1.06 -8.25
N LYS A 29 15.21 -1.81 -7.14
CA LYS A 29 14.94 -3.27 -7.12
C LYS A 29 13.52 -3.66 -6.70
N GLY A 30 12.67 -2.66 -6.47
CA GLY A 30 11.36 -2.84 -5.86
C GLY A 30 11.46 -2.93 -4.34
N ILE A 31 10.36 -2.60 -3.67
CA ILE A 31 10.31 -2.48 -2.21
C ILE A 31 9.14 -3.30 -1.69
N ILE A 32 9.38 -4.12 -0.67
CA ILE A 32 8.32 -4.79 0.09
C ILE A 32 8.16 -4.05 1.42
N LEU A 33 7.06 -3.31 1.53
CA LEU A 33 6.64 -2.67 2.76
C LEU A 33 5.78 -3.65 3.56
N ALA A 34 6.35 -4.25 4.60
CA ALA A 34 5.67 -5.17 5.50
C ALA A 34 5.24 -4.46 6.78
N LEU A 35 3.94 -4.31 6.99
CA LEU A 35 3.36 -3.53 8.09
C LEU A 35 2.46 -4.40 8.95
N PRO A 36 2.60 -4.42 10.29
CA PRO A 36 1.58 -5.04 11.13
C PRO A 36 0.27 -4.22 11.08
N HIS A 37 -0.86 -4.83 11.44
CA HIS A 37 -2.12 -4.13 11.72
C HIS A 37 -2.02 -3.35 13.04
N LEU A 38 -1.14 -2.35 13.09
CA LEU A 38 -0.85 -1.55 14.27
C LEU A 38 -0.96 -0.06 13.95
N GLY A 39 -1.64 0.69 14.83
CA GLY A 39 -1.82 2.13 14.67
C GLY A 39 -2.57 2.51 13.39
N CYS A 40 -2.26 3.68 12.83
CA CYS A 40 -2.81 4.15 11.56
C CYS A 40 -1.93 3.69 10.39
N TRP A 41 -1.90 2.38 10.14
CA TRP A 41 -1.09 1.79 9.08
C TRP A 41 -1.48 2.32 7.68
N GLU A 42 -2.72 2.80 7.49
CA GLU A 42 -3.11 3.53 6.28
C GLU A 42 -2.21 4.74 6.01
N MET A 43 -1.76 5.47 7.03
CA MET A 43 -0.86 6.63 6.85
C MET A 43 0.47 6.21 6.23
N VAL A 44 1.01 5.06 6.61
CA VAL A 44 2.27 4.55 6.06
C VAL A 44 2.08 4.16 4.58
N GLY A 45 0.96 3.52 4.24
CA GLY A 45 0.61 3.22 2.86
C GLY A 45 0.43 4.48 2.00
N LEU A 46 -0.21 5.53 2.55
CA LEU A 46 -0.34 6.84 1.90
C LEU A 46 1.03 7.48 1.66
N TYR A 47 1.89 7.49 2.68
CA TYR A 47 3.23 8.06 2.60
C TYR A 47 4.12 7.37 1.56
N GLY A 48 4.01 6.05 1.43
CA GLY A 48 4.70 5.28 0.40
C GLY A 48 4.14 5.53 -1.01
N ALA A 49 2.81 5.54 -1.16
CA ALA A 49 2.15 5.74 -2.46
C ALA A 49 2.35 7.16 -3.02
N ASP A 50 2.58 8.15 -2.17
CA ASP A 50 2.95 9.53 -2.55
C ASP A 50 4.35 9.61 -3.18
N ARG A 51 5.26 8.68 -2.85
CA ARG A 51 6.65 8.68 -3.34
C ARG A 51 6.86 7.84 -4.59
N MET A 52 6.10 6.76 -4.75
CA MET A 52 6.19 5.88 -5.92
C MET A 52 4.92 5.06 -6.13
N PRO A 53 4.69 4.49 -7.34
CA PRO A 53 3.59 3.57 -7.56
C PRO A 53 3.61 2.44 -6.53
N MET A 54 2.46 2.23 -5.88
CA MET A 54 2.27 1.22 -4.85
C MET A 54 1.21 0.21 -5.29
N THR A 55 1.45 -1.09 -5.11
CA THR A 55 0.44 -2.13 -5.30
C THR A 55 0.18 -2.89 -4.00
N SER A 56 -1.09 -3.13 -3.64
CA SER A 56 -1.44 -3.91 -2.45
C SER A 56 -2.61 -4.85 -2.68
N LEU A 57 -2.66 -5.93 -1.91
CA LEU A 57 -3.79 -6.85 -1.95
C LEU A 57 -5.02 -6.22 -1.30
N TYR A 58 -6.18 -6.43 -1.91
CA TYR A 58 -7.45 -5.96 -1.42
C TYR A 58 -8.51 -7.06 -1.52
N ARG A 59 -9.22 -7.26 -0.40
CA ARG A 59 -10.42 -8.09 -0.36
C ARG A 59 -11.63 -7.16 -0.35
N PRO A 60 -12.56 -7.31 -1.30
CA PRO A 60 -13.79 -6.53 -1.30
C PRO A 60 -14.56 -6.64 0.02
N LEU A 61 -15.11 -5.52 0.47
CA LEU A 61 -15.98 -5.47 1.65
C LEU A 61 -17.39 -5.96 1.28
N ARG A 62 -18.09 -6.55 2.25
CA ARG A 62 -19.45 -7.10 2.04
C ARG A 62 -20.49 -6.02 1.71
N LEU A 63 -20.28 -4.80 2.21
CA LEU A 63 -21.16 -3.66 1.99
C LEU A 63 -20.65 -2.86 0.80
N GLY A 64 -21.35 -2.92 -0.33
CA GLY A 64 -20.88 -2.32 -1.60
C GLY A 64 -20.61 -0.82 -1.53
N GLY A 65 -21.44 -0.04 -0.82
CA GLY A 65 -21.19 1.39 -0.63
C GLY A 65 -19.92 1.68 0.17
N LEU A 66 -19.62 0.84 1.18
CA LEU A 66 -18.40 0.96 1.97
C LEU A 66 -17.17 0.47 1.19
N ASP A 67 -17.31 -0.58 0.39
CA ASP A 67 -16.27 -1.08 -0.52
C ASP A 67 -15.81 0.03 -1.46
N GLN A 68 -16.75 0.67 -2.16
CA GLN A 68 -16.45 1.78 -3.07
C GLN A 68 -15.78 2.96 -2.36
N LEU A 69 -16.25 3.31 -1.15
CA LEU A 69 -15.64 4.36 -0.34
C LEU A 69 -14.18 4.03 0.01
N VAL A 70 -13.90 2.81 0.47
CA VAL A 70 -12.55 2.38 0.86
C VAL A 70 -11.63 2.27 -0.36
N ARG A 71 -12.10 1.66 -1.45
CA ARG A 71 -11.33 1.54 -2.70
C ARG A 71 -10.96 2.91 -3.24
N SER A 72 -11.96 3.78 -3.42
CA SER A 72 -11.72 5.14 -3.91
C SER A 72 -10.82 5.96 -2.99
N GLY A 73 -10.87 5.76 -1.67
CA GLY A 73 -9.97 6.40 -0.73
C GLY A 73 -8.51 5.98 -0.90
N ARG A 74 -8.27 4.68 -1.12
CA ARG A 74 -6.92 4.11 -1.26
C ARG A 74 -6.34 4.34 -2.66
N GLU A 75 -7.12 4.17 -3.71
CA GLU A 75 -6.67 4.33 -5.10
C GLU A 75 -6.43 5.79 -5.51
N ARG A 76 -7.12 6.74 -4.86
CA ARG A 76 -6.96 8.18 -5.14
C ARG A 76 -5.52 8.70 -5.03
N ASN A 77 -4.67 8.00 -4.27
CA ASN A 77 -3.29 8.40 -4.00
C ASN A 77 -2.29 7.53 -4.73
N GLY A 78 -2.68 6.96 -5.88
CA GLY A 78 -1.78 6.20 -6.75
C GLY A 78 -1.60 4.73 -6.38
N ALA A 79 -2.28 4.26 -5.32
CA ALA A 79 -2.25 2.84 -4.98
C ALA A 79 -3.08 2.01 -5.98
N THR A 80 -2.55 0.86 -6.39
CA THR A 80 -3.26 -0.13 -7.18
C THR A 80 -3.71 -1.28 -6.27
N LEU A 81 -5.02 -1.51 -6.19
CA LEU A 81 -5.59 -2.58 -5.37
C LEU A 81 -5.85 -3.84 -6.22
N VAL A 82 -5.20 -4.94 -5.87
CA VAL A 82 -5.27 -6.21 -6.60
C VAL A 82 -5.94 -7.31 -5.76
N PRO A 83 -6.60 -8.31 -6.36
CA PRO A 83 -7.35 -9.32 -5.61
C PRO A 83 -6.46 -10.20 -4.73
N THR A 84 -6.98 -10.71 -3.60
CA THR A 84 -6.25 -11.62 -2.69
C THR A 84 -6.17 -13.07 -3.21
N ASP A 85 -5.76 -13.27 -4.46
CA ASP A 85 -5.62 -14.57 -5.10
C ASP A 85 -4.32 -14.66 -5.92
N ALA A 86 -4.12 -15.76 -6.66
CA ALA A 86 -2.91 -15.98 -7.46
C ALA A 86 -2.69 -14.88 -8.53
N SER A 87 -3.76 -14.26 -9.04
CA SER A 87 -3.63 -13.15 -9.99
C SER A 87 -3.09 -11.89 -9.31
N GLY A 88 -3.54 -11.58 -8.09
CA GLY A 88 -2.98 -10.48 -7.31
C GLY A 88 -1.53 -10.71 -6.93
N ILE A 89 -1.15 -11.93 -6.53
CA ILE A 89 0.25 -12.28 -6.27
C ILE A 89 1.12 -12.07 -7.51
N ARG A 90 0.64 -12.47 -8.69
CA ARG A 90 1.34 -12.16 -9.96
C ARG A 90 1.48 -10.65 -10.16
N SER A 91 0.45 -9.86 -9.88
CA SER A 91 0.52 -8.40 -10.00
C SER A 91 1.54 -7.78 -9.04
N LEU A 92 1.62 -8.25 -7.78
CA LEU A 92 2.66 -7.80 -6.85
C LEU A 92 4.07 -8.09 -7.38
N TYR A 93 4.28 -9.29 -7.92
CA TYR A 93 5.57 -9.67 -8.48
C TYR A 93 5.95 -8.83 -9.70
N GLN A 94 4.98 -8.49 -10.56
CA GLN A 94 5.21 -7.58 -11.69
C GLN A 94 5.52 -6.15 -11.23
N ALA A 95 4.88 -5.66 -10.17
CA ALA A 95 5.20 -4.35 -9.59
C ALA A 95 6.65 -4.32 -9.09
N LEU A 96 7.08 -5.33 -8.32
CA LEU A 96 8.47 -5.45 -7.87
C LEU A 96 9.47 -5.48 -9.04
N LYS A 97 9.16 -6.21 -10.12
CA LYS A 97 10.00 -6.24 -11.33
C LYS A 97 10.15 -4.88 -12.01
N ARG A 98 9.15 -4.00 -11.89
CA ARG A 98 9.20 -2.61 -12.38
C ARG A 98 9.92 -1.66 -11.41
N GLY A 99 10.43 -2.17 -10.28
CA GLY A 99 11.07 -1.34 -9.27
C GLY A 99 10.09 -0.63 -8.33
N GLU A 100 8.80 -1.01 -8.35
CA GLU A 100 7.74 -0.35 -7.59
C GLU A 100 7.61 -0.89 -6.15
N LEU A 101 6.79 -0.22 -5.34
CA LEU A 101 6.50 -0.61 -3.98
C LEU A 101 5.31 -1.58 -3.94
N ILE A 102 5.40 -2.61 -3.12
CA ILE A 102 4.25 -3.39 -2.67
C ILE A 102 4.05 -3.24 -1.18
N ALA A 103 2.80 -3.20 -0.74
CA ALA A 103 2.45 -3.19 0.68
C ALA A 103 1.70 -4.47 1.07
N ILE A 104 2.17 -5.12 2.14
CA ILE A 104 1.55 -6.30 2.72
C ILE A 104 1.36 -6.12 4.22
N LEU A 105 0.29 -6.71 4.75
CA LEU A 105 0.09 -6.83 6.19
C LEU A 105 0.19 -8.31 6.59
N PRO A 106 1.37 -8.78 7.04
CA PRO A 106 1.69 -10.21 7.11
C PRO A 106 1.21 -10.89 8.40
N ASP A 107 0.61 -10.15 9.32
CA ASP A 107 0.22 -10.58 10.67
C ASP A 107 -1.20 -11.17 10.75
N GLN A 108 -1.95 -11.19 9.64
CA GLN A 108 -3.18 -11.95 9.54
C GLN A 108 -2.93 -13.35 8.97
N GLY A 109 -3.57 -14.35 9.57
CA GLY A 109 -3.50 -15.73 9.11
C GLY A 109 -3.96 -15.86 7.65
N ALA A 110 -3.14 -16.51 6.82
CA ALA A 110 -3.55 -16.88 5.48
C ALA A 110 -4.75 -17.84 5.56
N ARG A 111 -5.78 -17.62 4.73
CA ARG A 111 -6.87 -18.58 4.62
C ARG A 111 -6.26 -19.91 4.18
N ARG A 112 -6.42 -20.95 5.00
CA ARG A 112 -5.92 -22.29 4.71
C ARG A 112 -6.52 -22.75 3.38
N TRP A 113 -5.67 -23.03 2.39
CA TRP A 113 -6.08 -23.71 1.17
C TRP A 113 -6.51 -25.13 1.59
N ARG A 114 -7.82 -25.40 1.51
CA ARG A 114 -8.38 -26.75 1.58
C ARG A 114 -8.78 -27.15 0.18
#